data_AF-A0A9P7FKJ8-F1
#
_entry.id   AF-A0A9P7FKJ8-F1
#
_cell.length_a   1.000
_cell.length_b   1.000
_cell.length_c   1.000
_cell.angle_alpha   90.00
_cell.angle_beta   90.00
_cell.angle_gamma   90.00
#
_symmetry.space_group_name_H-M   'P 1'
#
loop_
_entity.id
_entity.type
_entity.pdbx_description
1 polymer ?
#
loop_
_entity_poly.entity_id
_entity_poly.type
_entity_poly.pdbx_seq_one_letter_code
_entity_poly.pdbx_strand_id
1 'polypeptide(L)' 'MFLSLHAAAPPATQEPGSHHEDSGGSVLGLVPHQLRGFLAQFRNLHIVGAAYDRCTGCSET' A
#
# COMPACT_ATOMS: atom_id res chain seq x y z
N MET A 1 2.74 30.04 3.21
CA MET A 1 3.04 28.72 3.81
C MET A 1 1.83 27.82 3.55
N PHE A 2 1.78 27.19 2.37
CA PHE A 2 0.64 26.35 1.98
C PHE A 2 0.82 24.97 2.61
N LEU A 3 -0.07 24.62 3.52
CA LEU A 3 -0.15 23.29 4.11
C LEU A 3 -0.38 22.27 2.99
N SER A 4 0.47 21.25 2.92
CA SER A 4 0.36 20.12 2.01
C SER A 4 -0.94 19.35 2.31
N LEU A 5 -2.02 19.71 1.63
CA LEU A 5 -3.32 19.03 1.77
C LEU A 5 -3.30 17.62 1.14
N HIS A 6 -2.28 17.31 0.34
CA HIS A 6 -2.09 16.02 -0.31
C HIS A 6 -0.79 15.40 0.22
N ALA A 7 -0.89 14.20 0.78
CA ALA A 7 0.30 13.41 1.11
C ALA A 7 1.08 13.17 -0.20
N ALA A 8 2.28 13.75 -0.29
CA ALA A 8 3.13 13.57 -1.46
C ALA A 8 3.47 12.08 -1.62
N ALA A 9 3.64 11.64 -2.87
CA ALA A 9 4.16 10.31 -3.13
C ALA A 9 5.51 10.16 -2.39
N PRO A 10 5.77 9.01 -1.74
CA PRO A 10 7.08 8.77 -1.17
C PRO A 10 8.14 8.91 -2.28
N PRO A 11 9.36 9.38 -1.94
CA PRO A 11 10.43 9.53 -2.91
C PRO A 11 10.64 8.22 -3.66
N ALA A 12 10.95 8.32 -4.95
CA ALA A 12 11.29 7.17 -5.78
C ALA A 12 12.72 6.69 -5.46
N THR A 13 13.05 6.43 -4.20
CA THR A 13 14.24 5.66 -3.86
C THR A 13 13.88 4.21 -4.17
N GLN A 14 14.29 3.74 -5.33
CA GLN A 14 14.29 2.31 -5.65
C GLN A 14 15.31 1.65 -4.72
N GLU A 15 14.93 1.40 -3.47
CA GLU A 15 15.24 0.08 -2.94
C GLU A 15 14.37 -0.85 -3.80
N PRO A 16 14.93 -1.85 -4.50
CA PRO A 16 14.12 -2.89 -5.09
C PRO A 16 13.29 -3.42 -3.94
N GLY A 17 12.02 -2.98 -3.89
CA GLY A 17 11.10 -3.33 -2.82
C GLY A 17 11.26 -4.82 -2.71
N SER A 18 11.67 -5.28 -1.52
CA SER A 18 11.81 -6.70 -1.22
C SER A 18 10.63 -7.35 -1.91
N HIS A 19 10.93 -8.06 -3.00
CA HIS A 19 9.94 -8.85 -3.69
C HIS A 19 9.61 -9.87 -2.62
N HIS A 20 8.63 -9.55 -1.78
CA HIS A 20 8.10 -10.44 -0.79
C HIS A 20 7.62 -11.59 -1.67
N GLU A 21 8.41 -12.65 -1.67
CA GLU A 21 8.34 -13.69 -2.67
C GLU A 21 6.88 -14.08 -2.80
N ASP A 22 6.34 -13.79 -3.98
CA ASP A 22 4.96 -13.98 -4.38
C ASP A 22 4.65 -15.47 -4.33
N SER A 23 4.42 -15.94 -3.12
CA SER A 23 4.14 -17.34 -2.83
C SER A 23 2.62 -17.58 -2.82
N GLY A 24 1.82 -16.60 -3.27
CA GLY A 24 0.37 -16.56 -3.02
C GLY A 24 -0.50 -16.03 -4.16
N GLY A 25 0.03 -15.93 -5.39
CA GLY A 25 -0.77 -15.58 -6.56
C GLY A 25 -1.89 -16.59 -6.85
N SER A 26 -3.08 -16.08 -7.15
CA SER A 26 -4.18 -16.86 -7.73
C SER A 26 -3.86 -17.22 -9.20
N VAL A 27 -4.69 -18.05 -9.83
CA VAL A 27 -4.65 -18.26 -11.30
C VAL A 27 -4.81 -16.97 -12.11
N LEU A 28 -5.32 -15.91 -11.48
CA LEU A 28 -5.44 -14.56 -12.06
C LEU A 28 -4.28 -13.62 -11.66
N GLY A 29 -3.27 -14.12 -10.96
CA GLY A 29 -2.13 -13.36 -10.45
C GLY A 29 -2.29 -12.87 -9.00
N LEU A 30 -1.54 -11.82 -8.66
CA LEU A 30 -1.45 -11.25 -7.33
C LEU A 30 -2.78 -10.68 -6.82
N VAL A 31 -3.10 -10.95 -5.55
CA VAL A 31 -4.23 -10.33 -4.84
C VAL A 31 -3.68 -9.46 -3.71
N PRO A 32 -3.41 -8.16 -3.96
CA PRO A 32 -2.82 -7.28 -2.95
C PRO A 32 -3.83 -6.95 -1.85
N HIS A 33 -3.36 -6.88 -0.60
CA HIS A 33 -4.16 -6.40 0.53
C HIS A 33 -4.66 -4.97 0.33
N GLN A 34 -3.78 -4.06 -0.12
CA GLN A 34 -4.13 -2.68 -0.47
C GLN A 34 -3.27 -2.20 -1.65
N LEU A 35 -3.89 -1.45 -2.57
CA LEU A 35 -3.24 -0.82 -3.72
C LEU A 35 -3.34 0.70 -3.61
N ARG A 36 -2.21 1.42 -3.68
CA ARG A 36 -2.18 2.89 -3.67
C ARG A 36 -1.51 3.45 -4.92
N GLY A 37 -2.29 4.18 -5.71
CA GLY A 37 -1.83 4.82 -6.95
C GLY A 37 -1.39 6.28 -6.74
N PHE A 38 -0.33 6.67 -7.45
CA PHE A 38 0.19 8.04 -7.48
C PHE A 38 0.24 8.51 -8.94
N LEU A 39 -0.72 9.35 -9.32
CA LEU A 39 -0.95 9.76 -10.71
C LEU A 39 0.20 10.56 -11.30
N ALA A 40 0.81 11.46 -10.53
CA ALA A 40 1.90 12.31 -11.01
C ALA A 40 3.15 11.51 -11.43
N GLN A 41 3.29 10.27 -10.94
CA GLN A 41 4.40 9.37 -11.24
C GLN A 41 3.97 8.10 -12.00
N PHE A 42 2.67 7.95 -12.30
CA PHE A 42 2.09 6.73 -12.87
C PHE A 42 2.56 5.44 -12.17
N ARG A 43 2.62 5.48 -10.82
CA ARG A 43 3.15 4.40 -9.98
C ARG A 43 2.10 3.85 -9.04
N ASN A 44 2.12 2.53 -8.83
CA ASN A 44 1.33 1.86 -7.80
C ASN A 44 2.24 1.27 -6.71
N LEU A 45 1.77 1.29 -5.46
CA LEU A 45 2.41 0.62 -4.33
C LEU A 45 1.48 -0.47 -3.76
N HIS A 46 2.04 -1.63 -3.46
CA HIS A 46 1.37 -2.70 -2.70
C HIS A 46 1.66 -2.50 -1.22
N ILE A 47 0.61 -2.46 -0.40
CA ILE A 47 0.72 -2.16 1.04
C ILE A 47 -0.03 -3.24 1.81
N VAL A 48 0.59 -3.72 2.90
CA VAL A 48 -0.06 -4.59 3.88
C VAL A 48 -0.27 -3.77 5.14
N GLY A 49 -1.51 -3.70 5.61
CA GLY A 49 -1.85 -3.13 6.91
C GLY A 49 -2.05 -4.26 7.92
N ALA A 50 -1.52 -4.10 9.13
CA ALA A 50 -1.85 -5.02 10.22
C ALA A 50 -3.28 -4.75 10.72
N ALA A 51 -3.93 -5.79 11.24
CA ALA A 51 -5.16 -5.61 11.99
C ALA A 51 -4.91 -4.69 13.20
N TYR A 52 -5.90 -3.87 13.54
CA TYR A 52 -5.82 -2.94 14.66
C TYR A 52 -6.92 -3.25 15.67
N ASP A 53 -6.53 -3.60 16.90
CA ASP A 53 -7.46 -4.08 17.94
C ASP A 53 -8.47 -3.03 18.40
N ARG A 54 -8.26 -1.75 18.09
CA ARG A 54 -9.24 -0.67 18.34
C ARG A 54 -9.82 -0.11 17.05
N CYS A 55 -9.80 -0.88 15.97
CA CYS A 55 -10.40 -0.47 14.71
C CYS A 55 -11.92 -0.35 14.88
N THR A 56 -12.44 0.86 14.76
CA THR A 56 -13.89 1.14 14.88
C THR A 56 -14.75 0.44 13.83
N GLY A 57 -14.15 -0.21 12.82
CA GLY A 57 -14.85 -0.99 11.81
C GLY A 57 -14.74 -2.51 11.93
N CYS A 58 -13.75 -3.05 12.65
CA CYS A 58 -13.53 -4.51 12.68
C CYS A 58 -12.95 -5.08 13.99
N SER A 59 -12.73 -4.28 15.03
CA SER A 59 -12.32 -4.84 16.33
C SER A 59 -13.42 -5.72 16.92
N GLU A 60 -13.04 -6.79 17.61
CA GLU A 60 -13.96 -7.54 18.46
C GLU A 60 -14.52 -6.61 19.55
N THR A 61 -15.85 -6.65 19.76
CA THR A 61 -16.56 -5.81 20.74
C THR A 61 -16.43 -6.35 22.15
#